data_AF-A0A177N3A2-F1
#
_entry.id   AF-A0A177N3A2-F1
#
_cell.length_a   1.000
_cell.length_b   1.000
_cell.length_c   1.000
_cell.angle_alpha   90.00
_cell.angle_beta   90.00
_cell.angle_gamma   90.00
#
_symmetry.space_group_name_H-M   'P 1'
#
loop_
_entity.id
_entity.type
_entity.pdbx_description
1 polymer ?
#
loop_
_entity_poly.entity_id
_entity_poly.type
_entity_poly.pdbx_seq_one_letter_code
_entity_poly.pdbx_strand_id
1 'polypeptide(L)'
;MKNIYELIELISTRTAMYTGECKLSNVRSFLDGYTFAVENETTLIDFLSNFQGFHDWVAKKFGFYESTAGWQNMILAIEIGLSPTNIKWEGYSCNVTEEQHRSSVIRFFELVKEYKNA
;
A
#
# COMPACT_ATOMS: atom_id res chain seq x y z
N MET A 1 0.44 -2.59 19.92
CA MET A 1 0.12 -1.95 18.64
C MET A 1 -1.22 -1.26 18.81
N LYS A 2 -1.25 0.07 18.71
CA LYS A 2 -2.43 0.88 19.02
C LYS A 2 -3.20 1.34 17.78
N ASN A 3 -2.53 1.40 16.63
CA ASN A 3 -3.13 1.74 15.34
C ASN A 3 -2.31 1.18 14.18
N ILE A 4 -2.87 1.23 12.97
CA ILE A 4 -2.25 0.71 11.76
C ILE A 4 -0.94 1.41 11.36
N TYR A 5 -0.72 2.67 11.73
CA TYR A 5 0.55 3.35 11.44
C TYR A 5 1.72 2.73 12.21
N GLU A 6 1.51 2.32 13.46
CA GLU A 6 2.52 1.59 14.23
C GLU A 6 2.86 0.24 13.58
N LEU A 7 1.85 -0.45 13.02
CA LEU A 7 2.07 -1.68 12.26
C LEU A 7 2.91 -1.43 11.00
N ILE A 8 2.55 -0.41 10.23
CA ILE A 8 3.24 -0.06 8.99
C ILE A 8 4.69 0.37 9.28
N GLU A 9 4.91 1.14 10.34
CA GLU A 9 6.26 1.54 10.78
C GLU A 9 7.09 0.32 11.20
N LEU A 10 6.53 -0.60 11.98
CA LEU A 10 7.19 -1.85 12.37
C LEU A 10 7.66 -2.64 11.14
N ILE A 11 6.77 -2.88 10.18
CA ILE A 11 7.13 -3.68 9.00
C ILE A 11 8.11 -2.95 8.07
N SER A 12 8.11 -1.61 8.03
CA SER A 12 9.02 -0.85 7.17
C SER A 12 10.50 -1.13 7.45
N THR A 13 10.85 -1.46 8.70
CA THR A 13 12.24 -1.71 9.10
C THR A 13 12.82 -3.00 8.50
N ARG A 14 11.99 -4.03 8.34
CA ARG A 14 12.38 -5.35 7.85
C ARG A 14 11.27 -5.97 6.99
N THR A 15 10.81 -5.25 5.97
CA THR A 15 9.60 -5.60 5.20
C THR A 15 9.52 -7.09 4.84
N ALA A 16 10.53 -7.63 4.14
CA ALA A 16 10.54 -9.03 3.72
C ALA A 16 10.50 -10.05 4.88
N MET A 17 10.95 -9.70 6.10
CA MET A 17 10.82 -10.57 7.27
C MET A 17 9.36 -10.77 7.68
N TYR A 18 8.52 -9.75 7.50
CA TYR A 18 7.10 -9.78 7.87
C TYR A 18 6.21 -10.22 6.70
N THR A 19 6.56 -9.83 5.47
CA THR A 19 5.72 -10.00 4.28
C THR A 19 6.21 -11.12 3.34
N GLY A 20 7.34 -11.76 3.66
CA GLY A 20 8.00 -12.78 2.83
C GLY A 20 8.83 -12.19 1.68
N GLU A 21 8.32 -11.17 1.00
CA GLU A 21 9.03 -10.48 -0.08
C GLU A 21 8.84 -8.96 -0.02
N CYS A 22 9.78 -8.22 -0.60
CA CYS A 22 9.71 -6.76 -0.73
C CYS A 22 8.87 -6.36 -1.96
N LYS A 23 7.58 -6.70 -1.95
CA LYS A 23 6.60 -6.36 -2.99
C LYS A 23 5.34 -5.77 -2.37
N LEU A 24 4.73 -4.78 -3.03
CA LEU A 24 3.52 -4.13 -2.54
C LEU A 24 2.32 -5.11 -2.42
N SER A 25 2.22 -6.12 -3.28
CA SER A 25 1.23 -7.20 -3.15
C SER A 25 1.34 -7.92 -1.82
N ASN A 26 2.57 -8.19 -1.36
CA ASN A 26 2.83 -8.90 -0.12
C ASN A 26 2.57 -8.01 1.09
N VAL A 27 2.95 -6.74 1.03
CA VAL A 27 2.60 -5.73 2.05
C VAL A 27 1.08 -5.63 2.18
N ARG A 28 0.36 -5.54 1.06
CA ARG A 28 -1.10 -5.50 1.03
C ARG A 28 -1.71 -6.73 1.70
N SER A 29 -1.33 -7.93 1.27
CA SER A 29 -1.86 -9.18 1.83
C SER A 29 -1.58 -9.31 3.34
N PHE A 30 -0.41 -8.87 3.79
CA PHE A 30 -0.07 -8.86 5.22
C PHE A 30 -0.97 -7.90 6.01
N LEU A 31 -1.17 -6.67 5.52
CA LEU A 31 -2.03 -5.68 6.18
C LEU A 31 -3.50 -6.12 6.19
N ASP A 32 -4.00 -6.68 5.09
CA ASP A 32 -5.35 -7.23 5.02
C ASP A 32 -5.52 -8.40 5.99
N GLY A 33 -4.56 -9.33 6.03
CA GLY A 33 -4.59 -10.48 6.94
C GLY A 33 -4.51 -10.08 8.41
N TYR A 34 -3.68 -9.10 8.76
CA TYR A 34 -3.63 -8.56 10.12
C TYR A 34 -4.96 -7.92 10.48
N THR A 35 -5.51 -7.09 9.59
CA THR A 35 -6.79 -6.41 9.78
C THR A 35 -7.93 -7.41 9.99
N PHE A 36 -7.98 -8.46 9.17
CA PHE A 36 -8.95 -9.55 9.31
C PHE A 36 -8.80 -10.30 10.64
N ALA A 37 -7.57 -10.56 11.09
CA ALA A 37 -7.33 -11.25 12.36
C ALA A 37 -7.81 -10.44 13.57
N VAL A 38 -7.71 -9.11 13.53
CA VAL A 38 -8.16 -8.22 14.61
C VAL A 38 -9.61 -7.75 14.46
N GLU A 39 -10.31 -8.12 13.38
CA GLU A 39 -11.68 -7.67 13.06
C GLU A 39 -12.71 -8.07 14.12
N ASN A 40 -12.47 -9.17 14.83
CA ASN A 40 -13.36 -9.67 15.89
C ASN A 40 -13.03 -9.08 17.28
N GLU A 41 -12.02 -8.22 17.39
CA GLU A 41 -11.73 -7.48 18.62
C GLU A 41 -12.46 -6.14 18.58
N THR A 42 -13.09 -5.75 19.70
CA THR A 42 -13.97 -4.56 19.83
C THR A 42 -13.28 -3.22 19.49
N THR A 43 -11.99 -3.23 19.19
CA THR A 43 -11.10 -2.09 18.94
C THR A 43 -10.72 -1.90 17.46
N LEU A 44 -11.26 -2.68 16.52
CA LEU A 44 -10.94 -2.58 15.09
C LEU A 44 -11.18 -1.17 14.51
N ILE A 45 -12.29 -0.53 14.90
CA ILE A 45 -12.66 0.81 14.43
C ILE A 45 -11.54 1.80 14.77
N ASP A 46 -11.01 1.75 16.00
CA ASP A 46 -9.93 2.63 16.43
C ASP A 46 -8.62 2.33 15.68
N PHE A 47 -8.34 1.04 15.42
CA PHE A 47 -7.12 0.61 14.72
C PHE A 47 -7.03 1.15 13.29
N LEU A 48 -8.16 1.15 12.55
CA LEU A 48 -8.24 1.55 11.14
C LEU A 48 -8.72 2.98 10.89
N SER A 49 -9.32 3.64 11.89
CA SER A 49 -10.02 4.94 11.80
C SER A 49 -9.30 5.98 10.93
N ASN A 50 -7.98 6.01 10.98
CA ASN A 50 -7.16 7.00 10.32
C ASN A 50 -6.54 6.55 8.99
N PHE A 51 -6.85 5.35 8.48
CA PHE A 51 -6.25 4.79 7.25
C PHE A 51 -7.25 4.43 6.16
N GLN A 52 -8.56 4.44 6.47
CA GLN A 52 -9.62 4.08 5.52
C GLN A 52 -9.60 4.93 4.23
N GLY A 53 -9.16 6.20 4.30
CA GLY A 53 -9.07 7.10 3.15
C GLY A 53 -7.75 7.05 2.36
N PHE A 54 -6.76 6.25 2.79
CA PHE A 54 -5.44 6.22 2.14
C PHE A 54 -5.55 5.85 0.66
N HIS A 55 -6.42 4.89 0.36
CA HIS A 55 -6.64 4.37 -0.98
C HIS A 55 -7.13 5.44 -1.96
N ASP A 56 -8.17 6.19 -1.60
CA ASP A 56 -8.69 7.29 -2.42
C ASP A 56 -7.74 8.49 -2.45
N TRP A 57 -7.01 8.72 -1.36
CA TRP A 57 -5.98 9.75 -1.31
C TRP A 57 -4.85 9.47 -2.31
N VAL A 58 -4.37 8.22 -2.42
CA VAL A 58 -3.37 7.82 -3.43
C VAL A 58 -3.90 8.05 -4.85
N ALA A 59 -5.15 7.65 -5.12
CA ALA A 59 -5.78 7.86 -6.43
C ALA A 59 -5.79 9.35 -6.78
N LYS A 60 -6.26 10.21 -5.87
CA LYS A 60 -6.30 11.66 -6.04
C LYS A 60 -4.91 12.26 -6.22
N LYS A 61 -3.92 11.84 -5.43
CA LYS A 61 -2.54 12.35 -5.47
C LYS A 61 -1.90 12.16 -6.84
N PHE A 62 -2.12 11.00 -7.45
CA PHE A 62 -1.53 10.66 -8.74
C PHE A 62 -2.47 10.93 -9.93
N GLY A 63 -3.67 11.46 -9.71
CA GLY A 63 -4.61 11.80 -10.78
C GLY A 63 -5.25 10.58 -11.45
N PHE A 64 -5.45 9.49 -10.71
CA PHE A 64 -6.29 8.39 -11.17
C PHE A 64 -7.76 8.83 -11.19
N TYR A 65 -8.48 8.46 -12.24
CA TYR A 65 -9.91 8.74 -12.37
C TYR A 65 -10.74 7.95 -11.35
N GLU A 66 -10.35 6.69 -11.12
CA GLU A 66 -10.96 5.77 -10.17
C GLU A 66 -9.90 5.14 -9.26
N SER A 67 -10.30 4.75 -8.07
CA SER A 67 -9.45 4.03 -7.13
C SER A 67 -9.61 2.50 -7.26
N THR A 68 -10.32 1.96 -8.25
CA THR A 68 -10.69 0.53 -8.33
C THR A 68 -9.51 -0.47 -8.42
N ALA A 69 -8.33 -0.02 -8.85
CA ALA A 69 -7.15 -0.87 -9.02
C ALA A 69 -6.47 -1.30 -7.70
N GLY A 70 -6.77 -0.66 -6.57
CA GLY A 70 -6.05 -0.87 -5.32
C GLY A 70 -4.77 -0.02 -5.22
N TRP A 71 -4.51 0.58 -4.05
CA TRP A 71 -3.35 1.44 -3.82
C TRP A 71 -2.02 0.77 -4.17
N GLN A 72 -1.87 -0.53 -3.93
CA GLN A 72 -0.65 -1.28 -4.22
C GLN A 72 -0.32 -1.30 -5.72
N ASN A 73 -1.36 -1.39 -6.56
CA ASN A 73 -1.20 -1.40 -8.01
C ASN A 73 -1.01 0.01 -8.55
N MET A 74 -1.75 0.99 -8.01
CA MET A 74 -1.57 2.40 -8.38
C MET A 74 -0.15 2.89 -8.09
N ILE A 75 0.38 2.63 -6.90
CA ILE A 75 1.76 3.03 -6.53
C ILE A 75 2.78 2.34 -7.43
N LEU A 76 2.65 1.02 -7.65
CA LEU A 76 3.59 0.29 -8.50
C LEU A 76 3.59 0.84 -9.94
N ALA A 77 2.41 1.07 -10.52
CA ALA A 77 2.28 1.59 -11.88
C ALA A 77 2.98 2.95 -12.05
N ILE A 78 2.81 3.86 -11.08
CA ILE A 78 3.48 5.17 -11.11
C ILE A 78 4.99 5.00 -10.95
N GLU A 79 5.45 4.14 -10.04
CA GLU A 79 6.86 3.91 -9.79
C GLU A 79 7.61 3.37 -11.03
N ILE A 80 6.94 2.54 -11.83
CA ILE A 80 7.50 2.01 -13.08
C ILE A 80 7.26 2.92 -14.29
N GLY A 81 6.73 4.13 -14.08
CA GLY A 81 6.61 5.18 -15.09
C GLY A 81 5.37 5.11 -15.97
N LEU A 82 4.30 4.39 -15.56
CA LEU A 82 3.05 4.37 -16.30
C LEU A 82 2.21 5.63 -16.03
N SER A 83 1.47 6.06 -17.06
CA SER A 83 0.53 7.18 -16.93
C SER A 83 -0.79 6.73 -16.29
N PRO A 84 -1.26 7.37 -15.21
CA PRO A 84 -2.49 6.98 -14.49
C PRO A 84 -3.77 6.93 -15.35
N THR A 85 -3.78 7.64 -16.48
CA THR A 85 -4.95 7.75 -17.36
C THR A 85 -5.06 6.65 -18.43
N ASN A 86 -4.02 5.84 -18.65
CA ASN A 86 -3.98 4.89 -19.76
C ASN A 86 -3.24 3.59 -19.40
N ILE A 87 -3.53 3.03 -18.22
CA ILE A 87 -2.93 1.77 -17.77
C ILE A 87 -3.78 0.61 -18.27
N LYS A 88 -3.12 -0.34 -18.96
CA LYS A 88 -3.69 -1.67 -19.21
C LYS A 88 -3.31 -2.57 -18.05
N TRP A 89 -4.25 -2.82 -17.13
CA TRP A 89 -3.99 -3.57 -15.89
C TRP A 89 -3.67 -5.05 -16.11
N GLU A 90 -4.09 -5.64 -17.22
CA GLU A 90 -3.75 -7.02 -17.52
C GLU A 90 -2.26 -7.14 -17.84
N GLY A 91 -1.53 -7.92 -17.03
CA GLY A 91 -0.10 -8.16 -17.23
C GLY A 91 0.82 -6.96 -17.00
N TYR A 92 0.30 -5.83 -16.50
CA TYR A 92 1.08 -4.58 -16.34
C TYR A 92 2.36 -4.76 -15.50
N SER A 93 2.33 -5.73 -14.57
CA SER A 93 3.43 -6.02 -13.64
C SER A 93 4.34 -7.16 -14.09
N CYS A 94 4.13 -7.78 -15.26
CA CYS A 94 4.86 -8.99 -15.68
C CYS A 94 6.37 -8.77 -15.89
N ASN A 95 6.79 -7.56 -16.23
CA ASN A 95 8.19 -7.22 -16.52
C ASN A 95 8.82 -6.34 -15.43
N VAL A 96 8.19 -6.24 -14.26
CA VAL A 96 8.68 -5.41 -13.16
C VAL A 96 9.89 -6.09 -12.51
N THR A 97 11.00 -5.37 -12.39
CA THR A 97 12.22 -5.91 -11.77
C THR A 97 12.13 -5.94 -10.24
N GLU A 98 13.01 -6.70 -9.59
CA GLU A 98 13.08 -6.71 -8.13
C GLU A 98 13.40 -5.32 -7.56
N GLU A 99 14.25 -4.54 -8.22
CA GLU A 99 14.61 -3.18 -7.83
C GLU A 99 13.39 -2.25 -7.90
N GLN A 100 12.59 -2.35 -8.96
CA GLN A 100 11.36 -1.57 -9.10
C GLN A 100 10.34 -1.93 -8.02
N HIS A 101 10.19 -3.22 -7.71
CA HIS A 101 9.36 -3.65 -6.59
C HIS A 101 9.85 -3.08 -5.26
N ARG A 102 11.15 -3.13 -4.97
CA ARG A 102 11.74 -2.54 -3.76
C ARG A 102 11.51 -1.02 -3.71
N SER A 103 11.72 -0.31 -4.83
CA SER A 103 11.48 1.13 -4.93
C SER A 103 10.02 1.47 -4.62
N SER A 104 9.08 0.71 -5.18
CA SER A 104 7.64 0.93 -4.96
C SER A 104 7.23 0.71 -3.50
N VAL A 105 7.87 -0.22 -2.79
CA VAL A 105 7.66 -0.47 -1.36
C VAL A 105 8.18 0.69 -0.52
N ILE A 106 9.38 1.21 -0.83
CA ILE A 106 9.91 2.41 -0.19
C ILE A 106 8.95 3.58 -0.40
N ARG A 107 8.48 3.76 -1.64
CA ARG A 107 7.52 4.79 -2.02
C ARG A 107 6.22 4.69 -1.24
N PHE A 108 5.71 3.48 -1.00
CA PHE A 108 4.54 3.28 -0.15
C PHE A 108 4.75 3.81 1.27
N PHE A 109 5.89 3.50 1.92
CA PHE A 109 6.14 3.99 3.28
C PHE A 109 6.28 5.52 3.34
N GLU A 110 6.85 6.15 2.31
CA GLU A 110 6.86 7.61 2.19
C GLU A 110 5.45 8.17 2.07
N LEU A 111 4.62 7.59 1.19
CA LEU A 111 3.24 8.00 0.98
C LEU A 111 2.38 7.87 2.24
N VAL A 112 2.61 6.82 3.04
CA VAL A 112 1.93 6.67 4.34
C VAL A 112 2.32 7.80 5.30
N LYS A 113 3.60 8.19 5.33
CA LYS A 113 4.05 9.33 6.15
C LYS A 113 3.46 10.65 5.65
N GLU A 114 3.39 10.85 4.33
CA GLU A 114 2.75 12.02 3.75
C GLU A 114 1.25 12.07 4.10
N TYR A 115 0.53 10.96 3.91
CA TYR A 115 -0.91 10.87 4.20
C TYR A 115 -1.24 11.12 5.67
N LYS A 116 -0.42 10.61 6.60
CA LYS A 116 -0.58 10.84 8.04
C LYS A 116 -0.55 12.33 8.43
N ASN A 117 0.10 13.16 7.62
CA ASN A 117 0.26 14.60 7.85
C ASN A 117 -0.62 15.48 6.91
N ALA A 118 -1.46 14.87 6.08
CA ALA A 118 -2.26 15.53 5.05
C ALA A 118 -3.63 16.02 5.53
#